data_AF-A0A846PGT0-F1
#
_entry.id   AF-A0A846PGT0-F1
#
_cell.length_a   1.000
_cell.length_b   1.000
_cell.length_c   1.000
_cell.angle_alpha   90.00
_cell.angle_beta   90.00
_cell.angle_gamma   90.00
#
_symmetry.space_group_name_H-M   'P 1'
#
loop_
_entity.id
_entity.type
_entity.pdbx_description
1 polymer ?
#
loop_
_entity_poly.entity_id
_entity_poly.type
_entity_poly.pdbx_seq_one_letter_code
_entity_poly.pdbx_strand_id
1 'polypeptide(L)'
;MSEWMTSLRLEMGHALKRDKLKKHLVEEFKAQFGLLIEEGKLSDMERQYLRELLAERKRREWVFKKDMSHRRLFQAAKTRRIKVKEGVHICEGLYKAQKLIRITMEMADDRIGDIS
;
A
#
# COMPACT_ATOMS: atom_id res chain seq x y z
N MET A 1 -17.79 -9.84 -6.02
CA MET A 1 -16.52 -9.34 -6.60
C MET A 1 -16.25 -9.94 -7.99
N SER A 2 -16.54 -11.22 -8.23
CA SER A 2 -16.44 -11.84 -9.56
C SER A 2 -17.46 -11.33 -10.59
N GLU A 3 -18.61 -10.81 -10.17
CA GLU A 3 -19.60 -10.22 -11.10
C GLU A 3 -19.10 -8.94 -11.81
N TRP A 4 -18.11 -8.25 -11.25
CA TRP A 4 -17.63 -6.96 -11.77
C TRP A 4 -16.13 -6.98 -12.11
N MET A 5 -15.48 -8.14 -11.97
CA MET A 5 -14.07 -8.29 -12.31
C MET A 5 -13.88 -9.54 -13.15
N THR A 6 -13.30 -9.34 -14.33
CA THR A 6 -12.83 -10.42 -15.18
C THR A 6 -11.31 -10.45 -15.21
N SER A 7 -10.76 -11.44 -15.90
CA SER A 7 -9.34 -11.52 -16.22
C SER A 7 -9.17 -11.82 -17.70
N LEU A 8 -8.04 -11.42 -18.26
CA LEU A 8 -7.65 -11.76 -19.63
C LEU A 8 -7.80 -13.26 -19.93
N ARG A 9 -7.52 -14.13 -18.95
CA ARG A 9 -7.69 -15.58 -19.10
C ARG A 9 -9.16 -15.99 -19.26
N LEU A 10 -10.06 -15.36 -18.50
CA LEU A 10 -11.50 -15.65 -18.55
C LEU A 10 -12.10 -15.15 -19.88
N GLU A 11 -11.70 -13.95 -20.31
CA GLU A 11 -12.21 -13.36 -21.56
C GLU A 11 -11.70 -14.07 -22.81
N MET A 12 -10.43 -14.50 -22.83
CA MET A 12 -9.84 -15.13 -24.01
C MET A 12 -9.89 -16.66 -24.00
N GLY A 13 -10.39 -17.28 -22.92
CA GLY A 13 -10.45 -18.74 -22.76
C GLY A 13 -9.11 -19.44 -22.58
N HIS A 14 -7.98 -18.72 -22.58
CA HIS A 14 -6.64 -19.27 -22.40
C HIS A 14 -5.70 -18.30 -21.68
N ALA A 15 -4.67 -18.84 -21.04
CA ALA A 15 -3.68 -18.04 -20.33
C ALA A 15 -2.57 -17.57 -21.28
N LEU A 16 -2.47 -16.25 -21.51
CA LEU A 16 -1.32 -15.69 -22.21
C LEU A 16 -0.09 -15.60 -21.29
N LYS A 17 1.09 -15.88 -21.85
CA LYS A 17 2.36 -15.59 -21.18
C LYS A 17 2.53 -14.09 -21.04
N ARG A 18 2.89 -13.62 -19.84
CA ARG A 18 3.04 -12.20 -19.51
C ARG A 18 3.98 -11.46 -20.47
N ASP A 19 5.05 -12.10 -20.90
CA ASP A 19 6.04 -11.47 -21.81
C ASP A 19 5.47 -11.26 -23.21
N LYS A 20 4.65 -12.18 -23.72
CA LYS A 20 3.93 -11.99 -24.99
C LYS A 20 2.94 -10.84 -24.88
N LEU A 21 2.17 -10.81 -23.79
CA LEU A 21 1.20 -9.73 -23.54
C LEU A 21 1.89 -8.36 -23.51
N LYS A 22 3.01 -8.23 -22.79
CA LYS A 22 3.78 -6.97 -22.73
C LYS A 22 4.24 -6.52 -24.12
N LYS A 23 4.77 -7.45 -24.93
CA LYS A 23 5.21 -7.12 -26.30
C LYS A 23 4.03 -6.61 -27.14
N HIS A 24 2.90 -7.31 -27.12
CA HIS A 24 1.70 -6.86 -27.83
C HIS A 24 1.27 -5.46 -27.38
N LEU A 25 1.21 -5.20 -26.07
CA LEU A 25 0.86 -3.88 -25.55
C LEU A 25 1.81 -2.78 -26.03
N VAL A 26 3.12 -3.03 -26.08
CA VAL A 26 4.11 -2.05 -26.57
C VAL A 26 3.91 -1.78 -28.06
N GLU A 27 3.75 -2.83 -28.88
CA GLU A 27 3.60 -2.67 -30.33
C GLU A 27 2.30 -1.97 -30.72
N GLU A 28 1.17 -2.32 -30.08
CA GLU A 28 -0.10 -1.62 -30.28
C GLU A 28 0.00 -0.15 -29.88
N PHE A 29 0.71 0.17 -28.79
CA PHE A 29 0.92 1.55 -28.36
C PHE A 29 1.76 2.35 -29.38
N LYS A 30 2.82 1.74 -29.95
CA LYS A 30 3.60 2.35 -31.03
C LYS A 30 2.73 2.62 -32.26
N ALA A 31 1.93 1.64 -32.67
CA ALA A 31 1.06 1.75 -33.84
C ALA A 31 -0.02 2.82 -33.66
N GLN A 32 -0.66 2.85 -32.49
CA GLN A 32 -1.75 3.78 -32.20
C GLN A 32 -1.28 5.24 -32.12
N PHE A 33 -0.12 5.50 -31.53
CA PHE A 33 0.35 6.87 -31.27
C PHE A 33 1.45 7.34 -32.22
N GLY A 34 1.92 6.48 -33.14
CA GLY A 34 3.03 6.79 -34.05
C GLY A 34 4.35 7.06 -33.30
N LEU A 35 4.51 6.52 -32.09
CA LEU A 35 5.65 6.78 -31.22
C LEU A 35 6.75 5.74 -31.43
N LEU A 36 8.00 6.21 -31.43
CA LEU A 36 9.17 5.34 -31.28
C LEU A 36 9.36 5.07 -29.79
N ILE A 37 9.11 3.82 -29.37
CA ILE A 37 9.38 3.35 -28.01
C ILE A 37 10.65 2.51 -28.04
N GLU A 38 11.69 2.99 -27.39
CA GLU A 38 12.95 2.29 -27.20
C GLU A 38 13.05 1.70 -25.79
N GLU A 39 13.54 0.47 -25.69
CA GLU A 39 13.73 -0.18 -24.40
C GLU A 39 14.98 0.36 -23.72
N GLY A 40 14.79 1.17 -22.69
CA GLY A 40 15.88 1.67 -21.85
C GLY A 40 16.47 0.56 -20.97
N LYS A 41 17.80 0.54 -20.83
CA LYS A 41 18.50 -0.29 -19.84
C LYS A 41 18.84 0.58 -18.63
N LEU A 42 18.59 0.05 -17.44
CA LEU A 42 19.01 0.71 -16.20
C LEU A 42 20.54 0.86 -16.17
N SER A 43 21.01 2.07 -15.92
CA SER A 43 22.39 2.39 -15.57
C SER A 43 22.78 1.76 -14.25
N ASP A 44 24.08 1.69 -13.96
CA ASP A 44 24.57 1.09 -12.71
C ASP A 44 24.11 1.87 -11.47
N MET A 45 24.02 3.21 -11.58
CA MET A 45 23.47 4.08 -10.54
C MET A 45 21.99 3.78 -10.27
N GLU A 46 21.18 3.67 -11.33
CA GLU A 46 19.74 3.34 -11.18
C GLU A 46 19.54 1.92 -10.64
N ARG A 47 20.38 0.96 -11.03
CA ARG A 47 20.35 -0.40 -10.49
C ARG A 47 20.67 -0.41 -9.00
N GLN A 48 21.66 0.36 -8.57
CA GLN A 48 22.01 0.47 -7.16
C GLN A 48 20.86 1.11 -6.37
N TYR A 49 20.32 2.22 -6.86
CA TYR A 49 19.18 2.88 -6.24
C TYR A 49 17.94 1.97 -6.17
N LEU A 50 17.66 1.21 -7.24
CA LEU A 50 16.58 0.23 -7.25
C LEU A 50 16.78 -0.86 -6.20
N ARG A 51 18.02 -1.35 -6.01
CA ARG A 51 18.33 -2.34 -4.96
C ARG A 51 18.06 -1.78 -3.58
N GLU A 52 18.47 -0.54 -3.31
CA GLU A 52 18.23 0.15 -2.03
C GLU A 52 16.73 0.31 -1.77
N LEU A 53 15.96 0.79 -2.76
CA LEU A 53 14.52 0.91 -2.68
C LEU A 53 13.83 -0.44 -2.43
N LEU A 54 14.26 -1.49 -3.12
CA LEU A 54 13.70 -2.84 -2.91
C LEU A 54 14.03 -3.37 -1.53
N ALA A 55 15.23 -3.10 -1.02
CA ALA A 55 15.62 -3.49 0.33
C ALA A 55 14.79 -2.76 1.38
N GLU A 56 14.58 -1.45 1.24
CA GLU A 56 13.71 -0.66 2.11
C GLU A 56 12.25 -1.14 2.07
N ARG A 57 11.69 -1.31 0.86
CA ARG A 57 10.27 -1.65 0.68
C ARG A 57 9.90 -3.06 1.16
N LYS A 58 10.89 -3.95 1.30
CA LYS A 58 10.72 -5.28 1.90
C LYS A 58 10.76 -5.28 3.43
N ARG A 59 11.24 -4.19 4.05
CA ARG A 59 11.30 -4.09 5.52
C ARG A 59 9.89 -4.11 6.08
N ARG A 60 9.72 -4.81 7.21
CA ARG A 60 8.42 -4.93 7.88
C ARG A 60 7.90 -3.55 8.30
N GLU A 61 8.81 -2.68 8.72
CA GLU A 61 8.54 -1.29 9.10
C GLU A 61 8.01 -0.47 7.93
N TRP A 62 8.37 -0.80 6.69
CA TRP A 62 7.81 -0.16 5.51
C TRP A 62 6.44 -0.75 5.14
N VAL A 63 6.35 -2.08 5.08
CA VAL A 63 5.12 -2.81 4.72
C VAL A 63 3.98 -2.49 5.69
N PHE A 64 4.28 -2.43 6.99
CA PHE A 64 3.34 -2.14 8.07
C PHE A 64 3.58 -0.76 8.68
N LYS A 65 4.11 0.20 7.91
CA LYS A 65 4.48 1.54 8.41
C LYS A 65 3.37 2.19 9.21
N LYS A 66 2.12 2.05 8.74
CA LYS A 66 0.93 2.59 9.42
C LYS A 66 0.67 1.93 10.78
N ASP A 67 0.89 0.63 10.91
CA ASP A 67 0.66 -0.10 12.16
C ASP A 67 1.85 0.04 13.14
N MET A 68 3.06 0.26 12.60
CA MET A 68 4.31 0.31 13.37
C MET A 68 4.70 1.73 13.80
N SER A 69 4.18 2.78 13.14
CA SER A 69 4.46 4.18 13.52
C SER A 69 3.98 4.50 14.94
N HIS A 70 2.91 3.85 15.40
CA HIS A 70 2.37 4.02 16.75
C HIS A 70 2.17 2.67 17.45
N ARG A 71 3.21 1.83 17.43
CA ARG A 71 3.20 0.46 17.98
C ARG A 71 2.67 0.40 19.44
N ARG A 72 2.92 1.44 20.24
CA ARG A 72 2.41 1.58 21.61
C ARG A 72 0.89 1.66 21.67
N LEU A 73 0.27 2.40 20.74
CA LEU A 73 -1.19 2.54 20.67
C LEU A 73 -1.86 1.25 20.21
N PHE A 74 -1.29 0.54 19.23
CA PHE A 74 -1.82 -0.73 18.75
C PHE A 74 -1.73 -1.88 19.76
N GLN A 75 -0.74 -1.88 20.65
CA GLN A 75 -0.65 -2.89 21.72
C GLN A 75 -1.77 -2.74 22.75
N ALA A 76 -2.24 -1.51 22.96
CA ALA A 76 -3.29 -1.21 23.92
C ALA A 76 -4.69 -1.10 23.29
N ALA A 77 -4.83 -0.75 22.01
CA ALA A 77 -6.11 -0.60 21.33
C ALA A 77 -6.67 -1.94 20.83
N LYS A 78 -7.28 -2.72 21.73
CA LYS A 78 -8.19 -3.83 21.35
C LYS A 78 -9.67 -3.49 21.56
N THR A 79 -9.98 -2.35 22.16
CA THR A 79 -11.35 -1.89 22.44
C THR A 79 -11.46 -0.36 22.29
N ARG A 80 -12.70 0.15 22.15
CA ARG A 80 -12.99 1.56 21.78
C ARG A 80 -12.42 2.61 22.73
N ARG A 81 -12.13 2.27 24.00
CA ARG A 81 -11.40 3.10 24.96
C ARG A 81 -10.79 2.25 26.07
N ILE A 82 -9.48 2.33 26.28
CA ILE A 82 -8.79 1.66 27.39
C ILE A 82 -8.12 2.70 28.27
N LYS A 83 -8.43 2.71 29.57
CA LYS A 83 -7.68 3.48 30.57
C LYS A 83 -6.37 2.73 30.84
N VAL A 84 -5.24 3.37 30.58
CA VAL A 84 -3.91 2.76 30.77
C VAL A 84 -3.35 3.12 32.15
N LYS A 85 -3.55 4.36 32.59
CA LYS A 85 -3.23 4.87 33.93
C LYS A 85 -4.14 6.05 34.27
N GLU A 86 -4.02 6.63 35.45
CA GLU A 86 -4.73 7.86 35.79
C GLU A 86 -4.42 8.97 34.77
N GLY A 87 -5.46 9.67 34.31
CA GLY A 87 -5.37 10.67 33.26
C GLY A 87 -5.15 10.15 31.83
N VAL A 88 -4.64 8.92 31.62
CA VAL A 88 -4.26 8.46 30.27
C VAL A 88 -5.19 7.39 29.70
N HIS A 89 -5.72 7.67 28.51
CA HIS A 89 -6.61 6.81 27.74
C HIS A 89 -6.09 6.59 26.33
N ILE A 90 -6.32 5.39 25.78
CA ILE A 90 -6.16 5.11 24.36
C ILE A 90 -7.54 4.89 23.75
N CYS A 91 -7.84 5.62 22.67
CA CYS A 91 -9.12 5.65 21.99
C CYS A 91 -8.96 5.18 20.54
N GLU A 92 -9.91 4.39 20.05
CA GLU A 92 -9.97 4.00 18.64
C GLU A 92 -11.28 4.45 18.00
N GLY A 93 -11.17 5.21 16.92
CA GLY A 93 -12.26 5.63 16.06
C GLY A 93 -12.19 4.95 14.70
N LEU A 94 -13.27 4.27 14.31
CA LEU A 94 -13.43 3.68 12.98
C LEU A 94 -14.58 4.37 12.26
N TYR A 95 -14.30 4.95 11.11
CA TYR A 95 -15.31 5.58 10.27
C TYR A 95 -15.21 5.07 8.83
N LYS A 96 -16.30 4.50 8.32
CA LYS A 96 -16.39 3.99 6.96
C LYS A 96 -17.13 5.00 6.10
N ALA A 97 -16.36 5.83 5.39
CA ALA A 97 -16.86 6.66 4.29
C ALA A 97 -16.70 5.88 2.97
N GLN A 98 -16.19 6.53 1.91
CA GLN A 98 -15.76 5.83 0.69
C GLN A 98 -14.56 4.88 0.95
N LYS A 99 -13.69 5.23 1.90
CA LYS A 99 -12.59 4.38 2.40
C LYS A 99 -12.71 4.23 3.93
N LEU A 100 -12.00 3.24 4.47
CA LEU A 100 -11.90 3.08 5.92
C LEU A 100 -10.95 4.13 6.49
N ILE A 101 -11.47 4.98 7.36
CA ILE A 101 -10.70 5.88 8.21
C ILE A 101 -10.61 5.19 9.58
N ARG A 102 -9.40 4.91 10.02
CA ARG A 102 -9.10 4.40 11.35
C ARG A 102 -8.18 5.41 12.02
N ILE A 103 -8.59 5.87 13.19
CA ILE A 103 -7.85 6.79 14.04
C ILE A 103 -7.57 6.08 15.36
N THR A 104 -6.31 6.01 15.76
CA THR A 104 -5.93 5.55 17.10
C THR A 104 -5.24 6.70 17.82
N MET A 105 -5.68 7.05 19.02
CA MET A 105 -5.24 8.27 19.70
C MET A 105 -4.93 8.01 21.18
N GLU A 106 -3.82 8.56 21.68
CA GLU A 106 -3.54 8.69 23.10
C GLU A 106 -4.05 10.03 23.61
N MET A 107 -4.84 9.98 24.68
CA MET A 107 -5.32 11.13 25.43
C MET A 107 -4.65 11.12 26.80
N ALA A 108 -4.01 12.21 27.18
CA ALA A 108 -3.55 12.46 28.53
C ALA A 108 -4.31 13.67 29.08
N ASP A 109 -5.18 13.42 30.04
CA ASP A 109 -6.21 14.33 30.55
C ASP A 109 -7.06 14.85 29.38
N ASP A 110 -6.98 16.14 29.07
CA ASP A 110 -7.72 16.81 27.99
C ASP A 110 -6.84 17.11 26.75
N ARG A 111 -5.67 16.47 26.64
CA ARG A 111 -4.72 16.69 25.53
C ARG A 111 -4.46 15.43 24.72
N ILE A 112 -4.36 15.61 23.42
CA ILE A 112 -3.91 14.57 22.49
C ILE A 112 -2.39 14.45 22.62
N GLY A 113 -1.90 13.31 23.09
CA GLY A 113 -0.47 13.01 23.20
C GLY A 113 0.10 12.45 21.90
N ASP A 114 -0.66 11.59 21.22
CA ASP A 114 -0.24 10.93 19.98
C ASP A 114 -1.46 10.48 19.14
N ILE A 115 -1.33 10.42 17.81
CA ILE A 115 -2.42 10.06 16.88
C ILE A 115 -1.89 9.32 15.64
N SER A 116 -2.60 8.25 15.23
CA SER A 116 -2.32 7.39 14.06
C SER A 116 -3.49 7.26 13.11
#